data_AF-A0A5C3LF97-F1
#
_entry.id   AF-A0A5C3LF97-F1
#
_cell.length_a   1.000
_cell.length_b   1.000
_cell.length_c   1.000
_cell.angle_alpha   90.00
_cell.angle_beta   90.00
_cell.angle_gamma   90.00
#
_symmetry.space_group_name_H-M   'P 1'
#
loop_
_entity.id
_entity.type
_entity.pdbx_description
1 polymer ?
#
loop_
_entity_poly.entity_id
_entity_poly.type
_entity_poly.pdbx_seq_one_letter_code
_entity_poly.pdbx_strand_id
1 'polypeptide(L)'
;MSARLALTLPFLLAVPASVYVLRHVRIIQLESLRERIVWTFRSWRANYPVPLDMDRWKIVETEDGDEEFWEDVRVKIRTWEFLAPFFASRGYLLYQSDPSNISSVYPAPTTDTRPHFESKFPYARRVYTEDRENEFAMAPRVWAARDTLGRDVVIRLISGRIPSDELKIFQRLNTPEVRADPRNHSIYALDYVCFDGLTFVVMPMWGDAFSPDFHTVREIMHFTDAFLEGLDFLHEHRIAHCDLLPQNTGMNVLYVSYAAYVTGLRDPSVSHYAIFDFGWSLIYPYDTVLEDVEVLGHCRFPIRGLPTPSGPCNPFAFDVISLGIMLQRWVRHIEGIVPDIGPFFDSMVDSDTTQRFTARQALLHFRNIYSRLSLSQLNSLVTGQFWDEGHVQTKTSLCNGNMNT
;
A
#
# COMPACT_ATOMS: atom_id res chain seq x y z
N MET A 1 -38.89 -33.21 -52.59
CA MET A 1 -38.62 -32.24 -51.51
C MET A 1 -37.60 -31.25 -52.02
N SER A 2 -37.98 -29.96 -52.05
CA SER A 2 -37.29 -28.90 -52.79
C SER A 2 -36.00 -28.42 -52.09
N ALA A 3 -34.92 -28.24 -52.87
CA ALA A 3 -33.60 -27.74 -52.46
C ALA A 3 -33.61 -26.33 -51.83
N ARG A 4 -34.77 -25.66 -51.74
CA ARG A 4 -34.91 -24.34 -51.08
C ARG A 4 -34.93 -24.40 -49.55
N LEU A 5 -35.22 -25.55 -48.94
CA LEU A 5 -35.21 -25.72 -47.47
C LEU A 5 -33.81 -25.94 -46.88
N ALA A 6 -32.82 -26.32 -47.70
CA ALA A 6 -31.45 -26.58 -47.25
C ALA A 6 -30.60 -25.30 -47.09
N LEU A 7 -31.00 -24.20 -47.74
CA LEU A 7 -30.28 -22.91 -47.69
C LEU A 7 -30.77 -21.97 -46.57
N THR A 8 -31.95 -22.23 -45.98
CA THR A 8 -32.55 -21.37 -44.93
C THR A 8 -32.30 -21.87 -43.52
N LEU A 9 -31.93 -23.14 -43.35
CA LEU A 9 -31.67 -23.75 -42.04
C LEU A 9 -30.45 -23.15 -41.29
N PRO A 10 -29.33 -22.80 -41.95
CA PRO A 10 -28.20 -22.14 -41.27
C PRO A 10 -28.56 -20.74 -40.77
N PHE A 11 -29.39 -20.00 -41.53
CA PHE A 11 -29.83 -18.65 -41.16
C PHE A 11 -30.85 -18.64 -40.01
N LEU A 12 -31.74 -19.63 -39.95
CA LEU A 12 -32.74 -19.75 -38.88
C LEU A 12 -32.16 -20.25 -37.55
N LEU A 13 -31.01 -20.93 -37.55
CA LEU A 13 -30.24 -21.27 -36.34
C LEU A 13 -29.23 -20.18 -35.95
N ALA A 14 -28.72 -19.42 -36.92
CA ALA A 14 -27.82 -18.30 -36.68
C ALA A 14 -28.49 -17.14 -35.95
N VAL A 15 -29.77 -16.84 -36.20
CA VAL A 15 -30.47 -15.73 -35.52
C VAL A 15 -30.71 -16.01 -34.03
N PRO A 16 -31.22 -17.18 -33.60
CA PRO A 16 -31.31 -17.54 -32.18
C PRO A 16 -29.95 -17.66 -31.51
N ALA A 17 -28.94 -18.24 -32.18
CA ALA A 17 -27.58 -18.31 -31.65
C ALA A 17 -26.95 -16.91 -31.52
N SER A 18 -27.18 -16.00 -32.46
CA SER A 18 -26.68 -14.62 -32.41
C SER A 18 -27.40 -13.79 -31.35
N VAL A 19 -28.73 -13.97 -31.19
CA VAL A 19 -29.51 -13.34 -30.12
C VAL A 19 -29.14 -13.94 -28.74
N TYR A 20 -28.85 -15.23 -28.66
CA TYR A 20 -28.35 -15.90 -27.46
C TYR A 20 -26.94 -15.42 -27.11
N VAL A 21 -26.02 -15.34 -28.08
CA VAL A 21 -24.67 -14.80 -27.90
C VAL A 21 -24.74 -13.34 -27.46
N LEU A 22 -25.53 -12.49 -28.14
CA LEU A 22 -25.73 -11.07 -27.77
C LEU A 22 -26.32 -10.89 -26.37
N ARG A 23 -27.17 -11.81 -25.90
CA ARG A 23 -27.70 -11.79 -24.51
C ARG A 23 -26.64 -12.08 -23.44
N HIS A 24 -25.49 -12.64 -23.81
CA HIS A 24 -24.39 -12.96 -22.89
C HIS A 24 -23.15 -12.06 -23.12
N VAL A 25 -23.25 -11.03 -23.96
CA VAL A 25 -22.19 -10.03 -24.11
C VAL A 25 -22.41 -8.89 -23.12
N ARG A 26 -21.53 -8.79 -22.13
CA ARG A 26 -21.39 -7.61 -21.26
C ARG A 26 -20.51 -6.58 -21.96
N ILE A 27 -21.05 -5.39 -22.19
CA ILE A 27 -20.30 -4.26 -22.75
C ILE A 27 -19.40 -3.67 -21.67
N ILE A 28 -18.09 -3.65 -21.94
CA ILE A 28 -17.07 -3.05 -21.06
C ILE A 28 -17.22 -1.53 -21.09
N GLN A 29 -17.36 -0.91 -19.92
CA GLN A 29 -17.47 0.54 -19.80
C GLN A 29 -16.09 1.21 -19.91
N LEU A 30 -15.83 1.83 -21.06
CA LEU A 30 -14.66 2.68 -21.33
C LEU A 30 -15.14 3.95 -22.05
N GLU A 31 -14.39 5.04 -21.89
CA GLU A 31 -14.71 6.35 -22.48
C GLU A 31 -14.62 6.31 -24.01
N SER A 32 -13.55 5.72 -24.55
CA SER A 32 -13.35 5.58 -25.99
C SER A 32 -14.26 4.50 -26.58
N LEU A 33 -15.07 4.85 -27.59
CA LEU A 33 -15.93 3.90 -28.31
C LEU A 33 -15.11 2.76 -28.94
N ARG A 34 -13.93 3.08 -29.48
CA ARG A 34 -13.02 2.08 -30.07
C ARG A 34 -12.54 1.11 -29.01
N GLU A 35 -12.07 1.62 -27.87
CA GLU A 35 -11.62 0.76 -26.76
C GLU A 35 -12.77 -0.08 -26.22
N ARG A 36 -13.96 0.50 -26.06
CA ARG A 36 -15.18 -0.21 -25.64
C ARG A 36 -15.46 -1.42 -26.53
N ILE A 37 -15.42 -1.27 -27.85
CA ILE A 37 -15.65 -2.37 -28.79
C ILE A 37 -14.54 -3.43 -28.65
N VAL A 38 -13.27 -3.01 -28.69
CA VAL A 38 -12.11 -3.92 -28.63
C VAL A 38 -12.09 -4.70 -27.32
N TRP A 39 -12.28 -4.03 -26.19
CA TRP A 39 -12.25 -4.66 -24.86
C TRP A 39 -13.51 -5.47 -24.55
N THR A 40 -14.66 -5.11 -25.13
CA THR A 40 -15.85 -5.98 -25.07
C THR A 40 -15.59 -7.30 -25.78
N PHE A 41 -15.08 -7.26 -27.00
CA PHE A 41 -14.74 -8.49 -27.73
C PHE A 41 -13.65 -9.31 -27.04
N ARG A 42 -12.56 -8.64 -26.60
CA ARG A 42 -11.45 -9.29 -25.89
C ARG A 42 -11.90 -9.93 -24.59
N SER A 43 -12.71 -9.23 -23.78
CA SER A 43 -13.24 -9.76 -22.52
C SER A 43 -14.23 -10.89 -22.75
N TRP A 44 -15.13 -10.76 -23.73
CA TRP A 44 -16.05 -11.83 -24.10
C TRP A 44 -15.32 -13.11 -24.53
N ARG A 45 -14.30 -12.99 -25.39
CA ARG A 45 -13.48 -14.13 -25.84
C ARG A 45 -12.72 -14.80 -24.69
N ALA A 46 -12.32 -14.04 -23.68
CA ALA A 46 -11.63 -14.54 -22.50
C ALA A 46 -12.57 -14.92 -21.34
N ASN A 47 -13.89 -14.96 -21.58
CA ASN A 47 -14.91 -15.24 -20.55
C ASN A 47 -14.85 -14.28 -19.34
N TYR A 48 -14.61 -13.00 -19.59
CA TYR A 48 -14.62 -11.91 -18.61
C TYR A 48 -13.73 -12.17 -17.37
N PRO A 49 -12.40 -12.29 -17.56
CA PRO A 49 -11.51 -12.70 -16.48
C PRO A 49 -11.39 -11.66 -15.35
N VAL A 50 -11.72 -10.39 -15.62
CA VAL A 50 -11.62 -9.29 -14.65
C VAL A 50 -12.89 -9.23 -13.78
N PRO A 51 -12.79 -9.53 -12.47
CA PRO A 51 -13.92 -9.44 -11.56
C PRO A 51 -14.32 -7.98 -11.31
N LEU A 52 -15.63 -7.69 -11.34
CA LEU A 52 -16.16 -6.37 -10.98
C LEU A 52 -16.34 -6.17 -9.48
N ASP A 53 -16.52 -7.28 -8.77
CA ASP A 53 -16.72 -7.28 -7.33
C ASP A 53 -15.37 -7.26 -6.65
N MET A 54 -15.17 -6.30 -5.76
CA MET A 54 -13.94 -6.10 -5.00
C MET A 54 -13.63 -7.30 -4.10
N ASP A 55 -14.63 -8.02 -3.60
CA ASP A 55 -14.41 -9.19 -2.74
C ASP A 55 -13.77 -10.35 -3.50
N ARG A 56 -14.02 -10.46 -4.81
CA ARG A 56 -13.38 -11.46 -5.67
C ARG A 56 -11.91 -11.18 -5.96
N TRP A 57 -11.43 -10.01 -5.56
CA TRP A 57 -10.01 -9.65 -5.60
C TRP A 57 -9.28 -10.00 -4.31
N LYS A 58 -9.95 -10.50 -3.26
CA LYS A 58 -9.27 -11.01 -2.07
C LYS A 58 -8.75 -12.44 -2.33
N ILE A 59 -7.67 -12.83 -1.65
CA ILE A 59 -7.30 -14.24 -1.52
C ILE A 59 -8.11 -14.81 -0.35
N VAL A 60 -8.78 -15.93 -0.59
CA VAL A 60 -9.46 -16.67 0.47
C VAL A 60 -8.40 -17.51 1.18
N GLU A 61 -8.13 -17.20 2.45
CA GLU A 61 -7.38 -18.11 3.32
C GLU A 61 -8.33 -19.26 3.68
N THR A 62 -8.10 -20.45 3.13
CA THR A 62 -8.85 -21.67 3.46
C THR A 62 -8.08 -22.50 4.49
N GLU A 63 -8.80 -23.16 5.39
CA GLU A 63 -8.22 -24.12 6.35
C GLU A 63 -7.70 -25.39 5.63
N ASP A 64 -8.15 -25.62 4.39
CA ASP A 64 -7.92 -26.83 3.61
C ASP A 64 -6.97 -26.59 2.41
N GLY A 65 -5.66 -26.60 2.69
CA GLY A 65 -4.61 -26.98 1.73
C GLY A 65 -4.01 -25.88 0.82
N ASP A 66 -2.68 -25.92 0.68
CA ASP A 66 -1.88 -25.01 -0.14
C ASP A 66 -2.37 -24.89 -1.61
N GLU A 67 -3.01 -25.93 -2.17
CA GLU A 67 -3.34 -25.98 -3.60
C GLU A 67 -4.43 -24.99 -4.03
N GLU A 68 -5.52 -24.85 -3.24
CA GLU A 68 -6.61 -23.91 -3.54
C GLU A 68 -6.14 -22.46 -3.44
N PHE A 69 -5.35 -22.16 -2.40
CA PHE A 69 -4.68 -20.87 -2.23
C PHE A 69 -3.86 -20.51 -3.48
N TRP A 70 -2.99 -21.41 -3.93
CA TRP A 70 -2.15 -21.15 -5.10
C TRP A 70 -2.95 -21.07 -6.41
N GLU A 71 -4.09 -21.76 -6.53
CA GLU A 71 -4.96 -21.57 -7.68
C GLU A 71 -5.62 -20.19 -7.68
N ASP A 72 -6.07 -19.70 -6.52
CA ASP A 72 -6.61 -18.35 -6.44
C ASP A 72 -5.55 -17.29 -6.78
N VAL A 73 -4.32 -17.45 -6.28
CA VAL A 73 -3.17 -16.61 -6.66
C VAL A 73 -2.98 -16.61 -8.19
N ARG A 74 -2.98 -17.79 -8.83
CA ARG A 74 -2.86 -17.90 -10.30
C ARG A 74 -4.02 -17.21 -11.04
N VAL A 75 -5.25 -17.25 -10.52
CA VAL A 75 -6.38 -16.49 -11.08
C VAL A 75 -6.11 -14.99 -11.04
N LYS A 76 -5.57 -14.46 -9.93
CA LYS A 76 -5.24 -13.04 -9.81
C LYS A 76 -4.12 -12.64 -10.76
N ILE A 77 -3.08 -13.45 -10.90
CA ILE A 77 -1.99 -13.25 -11.88
C ILE A 77 -2.56 -13.14 -13.29
N ARG A 78 -3.36 -14.13 -13.72
CA ARG A 78 -3.98 -14.13 -15.06
C ARG A 78 -4.87 -12.91 -15.30
N THR A 79 -5.49 -12.37 -14.24
CA THR A 79 -6.29 -11.15 -14.32
C THR A 79 -5.42 -9.94 -14.63
N TRP A 80 -4.29 -9.78 -13.94
CA TRP A 80 -3.31 -8.72 -14.20
C TRP A 80 -2.66 -8.85 -15.58
N GLU A 81 -2.26 -10.06 -15.97
CA GLU A 81 -1.73 -10.34 -17.31
C GLU A 81 -2.75 -9.99 -18.42
N PHE A 82 -4.04 -10.28 -18.20
CA PHE A 82 -5.09 -9.91 -19.14
C PHE A 82 -5.20 -8.39 -19.33
N LEU A 83 -5.02 -7.63 -18.24
CA LEU A 83 -5.01 -6.17 -18.21
C LEU A 83 -3.69 -5.55 -18.69
N ALA A 84 -2.60 -6.30 -18.82
CA ALA A 84 -1.29 -5.74 -19.17
C ALA A 84 -1.30 -4.88 -20.44
N PRO A 85 -1.96 -5.26 -21.57
CA PRO A 85 -2.04 -4.38 -22.74
C PRO A 85 -2.88 -3.13 -22.53
N PHE A 86 -3.83 -3.15 -21.59
CA PHE A 86 -4.62 -1.98 -21.22
C PHE A 86 -3.74 -0.92 -20.55
N PHE A 87 -2.96 -1.33 -19.56
CA PHE A 87 -2.02 -0.46 -18.86
C PHE A 87 -0.87 -0.01 -19.77
N ALA A 88 -0.35 -0.89 -20.64
CA ALA A 88 0.67 -0.52 -21.60
C ALA A 88 0.20 0.59 -22.57
N SER A 89 -1.07 0.54 -23.00
CA SER A 89 -1.65 1.61 -23.84
C SER A 89 -1.78 2.98 -23.14
N ARG A 90 -1.67 2.99 -21.81
CA ARG A 90 -1.66 4.19 -20.94
C ARG A 90 -0.25 4.54 -20.45
N GLY A 91 0.78 3.88 -20.99
CA GLY A 91 2.17 4.17 -20.68
C GLY A 91 2.72 3.43 -19.46
N TYR A 92 2.04 2.40 -18.96
CA TYR A 92 2.49 1.59 -17.82
C TYR A 92 2.78 0.16 -18.24
N LEU A 93 4.05 -0.20 -18.30
CA LEU A 93 4.50 -1.56 -18.57
C LEU A 93 4.53 -2.36 -17.25
N LEU A 94 3.61 -3.30 -17.09
CA LEU A 94 3.57 -4.15 -15.90
C LEU A 94 4.86 -4.96 -15.75
N TYR A 95 5.28 -5.15 -14.50
CA TYR A 95 6.34 -6.09 -14.15
C TYR A 95 5.95 -7.51 -14.57
N GLN A 96 6.94 -8.31 -14.90
CA GLN A 96 6.78 -9.69 -15.35
C GLN A 96 6.93 -10.65 -14.16
N SER A 97 6.04 -11.63 -14.08
CA SER A 97 6.12 -12.71 -13.08
C SER A 97 7.33 -13.61 -13.33
N ASP A 98 7.97 -14.04 -12.25
CA ASP A 98 9.04 -15.05 -12.31
C ASP A 98 8.42 -16.46 -12.41
N PRO A 99 8.73 -17.24 -13.45
CA PRO A 99 8.25 -18.62 -13.57
C PRO A 99 8.67 -19.52 -12.40
N SER A 100 9.76 -19.17 -11.69
CA SER A 100 10.26 -19.91 -10.53
C SER A 100 9.66 -19.47 -9.20
N ASN A 101 9.09 -18.26 -9.14
CA ASN A 101 8.38 -17.75 -7.97
C ASN A 101 7.22 -16.84 -8.41
N ILE A 102 6.03 -17.42 -8.49
CA ILE A 102 4.84 -16.71 -8.99
C ILE A 102 4.40 -15.55 -8.09
N SER A 103 4.87 -15.49 -6.85
CA SER A 103 4.60 -14.38 -5.92
C SER A 103 5.49 -13.16 -6.15
N SER A 104 6.48 -13.27 -7.04
CA SER A 104 7.47 -12.21 -7.28
C SER A 104 7.40 -11.73 -8.72
N VAL A 105 7.40 -10.41 -8.88
CA VAL A 105 7.41 -9.75 -10.19
C VAL A 105 8.61 -8.81 -10.30
N TYR A 106 9.16 -8.70 -11.50
CA TYR A 106 10.36 -7.93 -11.79
C TYR A 106 10.14 -6.97 -12.95
N PRO A 107 10.92 -5.87 -13.03
CA PRO A 107 10.88 -5.02 -14.20
C PRO A 107 11.13 -5.83 -15.48
N ALA A 108 10.34 -5.58 -16.52
CA ALA A 108 10.53 -6.24 -17.80
C ALA A 108 11.94 -5.94 -18.36
N PRO A 109 12.66 -6.94 -18.93
CA PRO A 109 13.97 -6.71 -19.52
C PRO A 109 13.89 -5.66 -20.63
N THR A 110 14.60 -4.54 -20.47
CA THR A 110 14.69 -3.50 -21.50
C THR A 110 15.97 -3.66 -22.30
N THR A 111 15.89 -3.51 -23.63
CA THR A 111 17.07 -3.50 -24.51
C THR A 111 17.88 -2.21 -24.43
N ASP A 112 17.32 -1.16 -23.81
CA ASP A 112 17.98 0.12 -23.65
C ASP A 112 18.98 0.09 -22.48
N THR A 113 20.17 0.64 -22.73
CA THR A 113 21.08 1.12 -21.69
C THR A 113 20.30 2.13 -20.86
N ARG A 114 19.87 1.71 -19.67
CA ARG A 114 18.97 2.42 -18.76
C ARG A 114 19.28 3.92 -18.78
N PRO A 115 18.32 4.80 -19.12
CA PRO A 115 18.53 6.21 -18.84
C PRO A 115 18.76 6.31 -17.33
N HIS A 116 19.91 6.87 -16.93
CA HIS A 116 20.12 7.33 -15.56
C HIS A 116 19.04 8.36 -15.26
N PHE A 117 17.89 7.91 -14.77
CA PHE A 117 16.88 8.81 -14.27
C PHE A 117 17.38 9.31 -12.92
N GLU A 118 17.67 10.60 -12.84
CA GLU A 118 17.83 11.28 -11.57
C GLU A 118 16.44 11.34 -10.91
N SER A 119 16.21 10.48 -9.92
CA SER A 119 14.93 10.40 -9.22
C SER A 119 14.53 11.75 -8.65
N LYS A 120 13.47 12.34 -9.20
CA LYS A 120 12.81 13.52 -8.61
C LYS A 120 11.63 13.08 -7.76
N PHE A 121 11.50 13.68 -6.59
CA PHE A 121 10.31 13.53 -5.76
C PHE A 121 9.04 13.81 -6.61
N PRO A 122 7.98 12.98 -6.52
CA PRO A 122 7.72 11.98 -5.49
C PRO A 122 8.22 10.55 -5.80
N TYR A 123 9.06 10.35 -6.81
CA TYR A 123 9.62 9.03 -7.12
C TYR A 123 10.77 8.67 -6.17
N ALA A 124 10.88 7.39 -5.83
CA ALA A 124 11.94 6.89 -4.98
C ALA A 124 13.31 6.94 -5.68
N ARG A 125 14.36 7.13 -4.88
CA ARG A 125 15.76 7.07 -5.31
C ARG A 125 16.14 5.61 -5.55
N ARG A 126 16.65 5.32 -6.74
CA ARG A 126 17.12 3.97 -7.09
C ARG A 126 18.55 3.77 -6.59
N VAL A 127 18.73 2.82 -5.68
CA VAL A 127 20.04 2.42 -5.12
C VAL A 127 20.45 1.04 -5.62
N TYR A 128 19.50 0.20 -6.03
CA TYR A 128 19.81 -1.07 -6.67
C TYR A 128 20.49 -0.89 -8.04
N THR A 129 21.30 -1.88 -8.42
CA THR A 129 22.17 -1.85 -9.61
C THR A 129 21.66 -2.71 -10.75
N GLU A 130 20.82 -3.71 -10.50
CA GLU A 130 20.19 -4.56 -11.51
C GLU A 130 18.68 -4.61 -11.33
N ASP A 131 17.91 -4.64 -12.42
CA ASP A 131 16.44 -4.70 -12.31
C ASP A 131 15.95 -5.95 -11.57
N ARG A 132 16.72 -7.04 -11.59
CA ARG A 132 16.44 -8.25 -10.83
C ARG A 132 16.54 -8.05 -9.31
N GLU A 133 17.22 -7.01 -8.85
CA GLU A 133 17.31 -6.67 -7.43
C GLU A 133 16.08 -5.88 -6.93
N ASN A 134 15.23 -5.39 -7.83
CA ASN A 134 14.00 -4.66 -7.53
C ASN A 134 12.78 -5.57 -7.62
N GLU A 135 12.79 -6.61 -6.80
CA GLU A 135 11.67 -7.53 -6.65
C GLU A 135 10.47 -6.83 -6.01
N PHE A 136 9.29 -7.08 -6.56
CA PHE A 136 8.04 -6.69 -5.93
C PHE A 136 7.22 -7.94 -5.61
N ALA A 137 6.85 -8.11 -4.34
CA ALA A 137 5.91 -9.15 -3.92
C ALA A 137 4.51 -8.76 -4.42
N MET A 138 3.95 -9.57 -5.32
CA MET A 138 2.62 -9.28 -5.84
C MET A 138 1.56 -9.47 -4.75
N ALA A 139 0.52 -8.63 -4.81
CA ALA A 139 -0.67 -8.80 -3.99
C ALA A 139 -1.91 -8.77 -4.89
N PRO A 140 -3.05 -9.34 -4.47
CA PRO A 140 -4.19 -9.53 -5.36
C PRO A 140 -4.66 -8.25 -6.05
N ARG A 141 -4.73 -7.16 -5.29
CA ARG A 141 -5.17 -5.83 -5.76
C ARG A 141 -4.02 -4.92 -6.18
N VAL A 142 -2.77 -5.39 -6.19
CA VAL A 142 -1.59 -4.52 -6.37
C VAL A 142 -0.59 -5.14 -7.34
N TRP A 143 -0.15 -4.38 -8.33
CA TRP A 143 0.87 -4.82 -9.29
C TRP A 143 1.88 -3.72 -9.56
N ALA A 144 3.16 -4.09 -9.65
CA ALA A 144 4.23 -3.17 -10.00
C ALA A 144 4.28 -2.91 -11.51
N ALA A 145 4.66 -1.70 -11.90
CA ALA A 145 4.84 -1.33 -13.29
C ALA A 145 5.97 -0.31 -13.44
N ARG A 146 6.38 -0.09 -14.69
CA ARG A 146 7.30 0.98 -15.06
C ARG A 146 6.64 1.88 -16.08
N ASP A 147 6.75 3.19 -15.89
CA ASP A 147 6.20 4.13 -16.86
C ASP A 147 7.11 4.33 -18.08
N THR A 148 6.64 5.10 -19.06
CA THR A 148 7.39 5.39 -20.30
C THR A 148 8.73 6.11 -20.09
N LEU A 149 8.97 6.69 -18.91
CA LEU A 149 10.23 7.35 -18.56
C LEU A 149 11.17 6.44 -17.75
N GLY A 150 10.78 5.19 -17.52
CA GLY A 150 11.59 4.22 -16.78
C GLY A 150 11.45 4.34 -15.26
N ARG A 151 10.45 5.07 -14.76
CA ARG A 151 10.19 5.26 -13.33
C ARG A 151 9.30 4.14 -12.81
N ASP A 152 9.67 3.59 -11.65
CA ASP A 152 8.94 2.47 -11.05
C ASP A 152 7.70 3.00 -10.30
N VAL A 153 6.57 2.36 -10.55
CA VAL A 153 5.25 2.71 -10.02
C VAL A 153 4.53 1.45 -9.53
N VAL A 154 3.52 1.66 -8.69
CA VAL A 154 2.62 0.62 -8.21
C VAL A 154 1.20 0.97 -8.64
N ILE A 155 0.49 -0.01 -9.20
CA ILE A 155 -0.89 0.11 -9.62
C ILE A 155 -1.75 -0.67 -8.63
N ARG A 156 -2.75 -0.02 -8.04
CA ARG A 156 -3.63 -0.64 -7.06
C ARG A 156 -5.10 -0.46 -7.43
N LEU A 157 -5.88 -1.54 -7.36
CA LEU A 157 -7.34 -1.48 -7.44
C LEU A 157 -7.92 -0.97 -6.12
N ILE A 158 -8.52 0.22 -6.15
CA ILE A 158 -9.02 0.91 -4.95
C ILE A 158 -10.53 1.05 -4.89
N SER A 159 -11.24 0.93 -6.02
CA SER A 159 -12.70 1.03 -6.03
C SER A 159 -13.33 0.20 -7.13
N GLY A 160 -14.51 -0.35 -6.83
CA GLY A 160 -15.43 -0.87 -7.83
C GLY A 160 -16.35 0.22 -8.37
N ARG A 161 -17.49 -0.21 -8.94
CA ARG A 161 -18.51 0.68 -9.53
C ARG A 161 -19.18 1.60 -8.52
N ILE A 162 -19.24 1.19 -7.27
CA ILE A 162 -19.66 2.02 -6.16
C ILE A 162 -18.38 2.62 -5.56
N PRO A 163 -18.25 3.96 -5.51
CA PRO A 163 -17.07 4.60 -4.94
C PRO A 163 -16.79 4.15 -3.51
N SER A 164 -15.62 3.54 -3.31
CA SER A 164 -15.11 3.14 -1.99
C SER A 164 -14.64 4.36 -1.18
N ASP A 165 -14.48 4.16 0.13
CA ASP A 165 -13.84 5.18 0.97
C ASP A 165 -12.35 5.33 0.64
N GLU A 166 -11.65 4.25 0.28
CA GLU A 166 -10.27 4.29 -0.21
C GLU A 166 -10.12 5.28 -1.39
N LEU A 167 -11.04 5.26 -2.37
CA LEU A 167 -11.06 6.23 -3.47
C LEU A 167 -11.31 7.67 -3.00
N LYS A 168 -12.30 7.88 -2.13
CA LYS A 168 -12.61 9.23 -1.61
C LYS A 168 -11.43 9.80 -0.83
N ILE A 169 -10.72 8.97 -0.07
CA ILE A 169 -9.51 9.34 0.68
C ILE A 169 -8.42 9.76 -0.29
N PHE A 170 -8.11 8.93 -1.29
CA PHE A 170 -7.12 9.29 -2.31
C PHE A 170 -7.47 10.61 -3.00
N GLN A 171 -8.74 10.81 -3.38
CA GLN A 171 -9.19 12.06 -4.01
C GLN A 171 -9.05 13.28 -3.09
N ARG A 172 -9.38 13.15 -1.79
CA ARG A 172 -9.22 14.24 -0.81
C ARG A 172 -7.75 14.59 -0.60
N LEU A 173 -6.92 13.59 -0.34
CA LEU A 173 -5.50 13.76 -0.02
C LEU A 173 -4.66 14.24 -1.21
N ASN A 174 -5.16 14.08 -2.44
CA ASN A 174 -4.45 14.49 -3.66
C ASN A 174 -5.06 15.70 -4.38
N THR A 175 -5.95 16.45 -3.72
CA THR A 175 -6.29 17.81 -4.21
C THR A 175 -5.05 18.71 -4.19
N PRO A 176 -4.89 19.65 -5.14
CA PRO A 176 -3.72 20.52 -5.18
C PRO A 176 -3.41 21.23 -3.86
N GLU A 177 -4.44 21.67 -3.14
CA GLU A 177 -4.32 22.38 -1.86
C GLU A 177 -3.82 21.44 -0.75
N VAL A 178 -4.43 20.26 -0.62
CA VAL A 178 -4.07 19.27 0.41
C VAL A 178 -2.71 18.64 0.11
N ARG A 179 -2.33 18.54 -1.17
CA ARG A 179 -1.00 18.02 -1.54
C ARG A 179 0.13 19.02 -1.31
N ALA A 180 -0.16 20.32 -1.38
CA ALA A 180 0.80 21.38 -1.14
C ALA A 180 1.21 21.50 0.34
N ASP A 181 0.41 20.98 1.26
CA ASP A 181 0.77 20.90 2.68
C ASP A 181 1.91 19.87 2.87
N PRO A 182 3.10 20.29 3.35
CA PRO A 182 4.24 19.40 3.52
C PRO A 182 4.01 18.32 4.58
N ARG A 183 3.05 18.51 5.50
CA ARG A 183 2.67 17.55 6.54
C ARG A 183 1.94 16.34 5.97
N ASN A 184 1.49 16.42 4.72
CA ASN A 184 0.80 15.34 4.06
C ASN A 184 1.80 14.23 3.68
N HIS A 185 1.95 13.26 4.54
CA HIS A 185 2.75 12.06 4.30
C HIS A 185 1.96 10.92 3.62
N SER A 186 0.78 11.18 3.04
CA SER A 186 0.14 10.14 2.22
C SER A 186 0.91 9.95 0.91
N ILE A 187 0.94 8.72 0.40
CA ILE A 187 1.47 8.48 -0.95
C ILE A 187 0.70 9.25 -2.02
N TYR A 188 1.44 9.61 -3.07
CA TYR A 188 0.91 10.36 -4.19
C TYR A 188 0.06 9.45 -5.09
N ALA A 189 -1.13 9.92 -5.45
CA ALA A 189 -1.85 9.43 -6.62
C ALA A 189 -1.32 10.17 -7.86
N LEU A 190 -0.55 9.46 -8.70
CA LEU A 190 0.00 10.00 -9.94
C LEU A 190 -1.03 10.00 -11.07
N ASP A 191 -1.90 8.99 -11.10
CA ASP A 191 -2.95 8.81 -12.10
C ASP A 191 -4.09 7.95 -11.55
N TYR A 192 -5.27 8.08 -12.14
CA TYR A 192 -6.43 7.20 -11.93
C TYR A 192 -6.83 6.55 -13.25
N VAL A 193 -6.69 5.23 -13.32
CA VAL A 193 -7.00 4.45 -14.51
C VAL A 193 -8.31 3.68 -14.30
N CYS A 194 -9.29 3.90 -15.17
CA CYS A 194 -10.61 3.27 -15.06
C CYS A 194 -10.80 2.13 -16.08
N PHE A 195 -11.27 0.96 -15.62
CA PHE A 195 -11.61 -0.18 -16.48
C PHE A 195 -12.95 -0.80 -16.06
N ASP A 196 -13.97 -0.69 -16.91
CA ASP A 196 -15.31 -1.27 -16.68
C ASP A 196 -15.98 -0.89 -15.35
N GLY A 197 -15.71 0.34 -14.90
CA GLY A 197 -16.17 0.88 -13.63
C GLY A 197 -15.32 0.50 -12.42
N LEU A 198 -14.21 -0.23 -12.61
CA LEU A 198 -13.14 -0.35 -11.62
C LEU A 198 -12.23 0.88 -11.71
N THR A 199 -11.74 1.36 -10.57
CA THR A 199 -10.78 2.46 -10.48
C THR A 199 -9.47 1.96 -9.88
N PHE A 200 -8.40 2.11 -10.65
CA PHE A 200 -7.03 1.84 -10.24
C PHE A 200 -6.31 3.15 -9.97
N VAL A 201 -5.55 3.23 -8.89
CA VAL A 201 -4.62 4.34 -8.63
C VAL A 201 -3.21 3.92 -9.00
N VAL A 202 -2.48 4.82 -9.66
CA VAL A 202 -1.05 4.67 -9.91
C VAL A 202 -0.30 5.52 -8.90
N MET A 203 0.68 4.94 -8.22
CA MET A 203 1.47 5.56 -7.15
C MET A 203 2.96 5.38 -7.46
N PRO A 204 3.86 6.26 -6.99
CA PRO A 204 5.29 5.99 -7.11
C PRO A 204 5.64 4.76 -6.26
N MET A 205 6.50 3.89 -6.78
CA MET A 205 6.99 2.75 -6.00
C MET A 205 7.99 3.25 -4.96
N TRP A 206 7.72 2.98 -3.69
CA TRP A 206 8.59 3.29 -2.56
C TRP A 206 8.99 1.99 -1.86
N GLY A 207 10.20 1.95 -1.31
CA GLY A 207 10.70 0.78 -0.59
C GLY A 207 10.15 0.73 0.83
N ASP A 208 10.36 -0.40 1.51
CA ASP A 208 9.92 -0.61 2.88
C ASP A 208 10.61 0.38 3.85
N ALA A 209 9.83 0.96 4.75
CA ALA A 209 10.32 2.00 5.66
C ALA A 209 11.04 1.44 6.90
N PHE A 210 10.90 0.16 7.21
CA PHE A 210 11.33 -0.44 8.49
C PHE A 210 12.50 -1.42 8.34
N SER A 211 12.73 -1.94 7.15
CA SER A 211 13.75 -2.96 6.85
C SER A 211 15.18 -2.39 6.77
N PRO A 212 15.44 -1.20 6.18
CA PRO A 212 16.76 -0.57 6.27
C PRO A 212 17.10 -0.18 7.70
N ASP A 213 18.35 -0.37 8.12
CA ASP A 213 18.75 -0.06 9.49
C ASP A 213 18.96 1.45 9.69
N PHE A 214 18.90 1.88 10.95
CA PHE A 214 19.26 3.22 11.36
C PHE A 214 20.74 3.26 11.72
N HIS A 215 21.42 4.34 11.34
CA HIS A 215 22.81 4.57 11.70
C HIS A 215 22.95 5.53 12.88
N THR A 216 22.09 6.56 12.96
CA THR A 216 22.16 7.59 14.01
C THR A 216 20.82 7.85 14.67
N VAL A 217 20.84 8.38 15.90
CA VAL A 217 19.63 8.88 16.59
C VAL A 217 18.88 9.90 15.73
N ARG A 218 19.58 10.78 15.01
CA ARG A 218 18.96 11.77 14.11
C ARG A 218 18.04 11.13 13.07
N GLU A 219 18.46 10.02 12.45
CA GLU A 219 17.66 9.31 11.46
C GLU A 219 16.39 8.73 12.08
N ILE A 220 16.50 8.16 13.28
CA ILE A 220 15.36 7.66 14.07
C ILE A 220 14.40 8.80 14.42
N MET A 221 14.91 9.96 14.85
CA MET A 221 14.07 11.08 15.22
C MET A 221 13.33 11.66 14.00
N HIS A 222 14.01 11.80 12.85
CA HIS A 222 13.40 12.24 11.59
C HIS A 222 12.32 11.26 11.09
N PHE A 223 12.61 9.96 11.13
CA PHE A 223 11.67 8.89 10.80
C PHE A 223 10.41 8.93 11.67
N THR A 224 10.59 9.09 12.97
CA THR A 224 9.49 9.09 13.94
C THR A 224 8.62 10.34 13.78
N ASP A 225 9.24 11.51 13.59
CA ASP A 225 8.53 12.78 13.37
C ASP A 225 7.63 12.70 12.12
N ALA A 226 8.14 12.16 11.01
CA ALA A 226 7.38 12.05 9.76
C ALA A 226 6.10 11.20 9.89
N PHE A 227 6.16 10.08 10.62
CA PHE A 227 4.96 9.25 10.83
C PHE A 227 3.97 9.85 11.83
N LEU A 228 4.46 10.50 12.89
CA LEU A 228 3.59 11.23 13.82
C LEU A 228 2.91 12.41 13.14
N GLU A 229 3.64 13.16 12.31
CA GLU A 229 3.09 14.27 11.52
C GLU A 229 2.09 13.77 10.47
N GLY A 230 2.41 12.68 9.79
CA GLY A 230 1.49 12.02 8.86
C GLY A 230 0.19 11.59 9.52
N LEU A 231 0.24 11.01 10.72
CA LEU A 231 -0.96 10.60 11.44
C LEU A 231 -1.80 11.78 11.91
N ASP A 232 -1.17 12.78 12.53
CA ASP A 232 -1.84 14.02 12.94
C ASP A 232 -2.52 14.71 11.75
N PHE A 233 -1.85 14.74 10.59
CA PHE A 233 -2.39 15.29 9.35
C PHE A 233 -3.62 14.51 8.87
N LEU A 234 -3.60 13.17 8.87
CA LEU A 234 -4.75 12.35 8.50
C LEU A 234 -5.94 12.61 9.42
N HIS A 235 -5.71 12.71 10.73
CA HIS A 235 -6.74 13.00 11.73
C HIS A 235 -7.33 14.42 11.55
N GLU A 236 -6.48 15.41 11.24
CA GLU A 236 -6.90 16.77 10.86
C GLU A 236 -7.82 16.75 9.62
N HIS A 237 -7.58 15.83 8.69
CA HIS A 237 -8.39 15.60 7.48
C HIS A 237 -9.58 14.64 7.67
N ARG A 238 -9.86 14.27 8.93
CA ARG A 238 -10.96 13.37 9.33
C ARG A 238 -10.86 11.99 8.70
N ILE A 239 -9.65 11.46 8.65
CA ILE A 239 -9.34 10.13 8.15
C ILE A 239 -8.72 9.32 9.29
N ALA A 240 -9.36 8.20 9.65
CA ALA A 240 -8.77 7.20 10.52
C ALA A 240 -8.25 6.05 9.64
N HIS A 241 -6.99 5.65 9.82
CA HIS A 241 -6.34 4.69 8.94
C HIS A 241 -6.79 3.24 9.21
N CYS A 242 -6.92 2.88 10.48
CA CYS A 242 -7.37 1.58 11.00
C CYS A 242 -6.48 0.36 10.66
N ASP A 243 -5.31 0.56 10.04
CA ASP A 243 -4.42 -0.53 9.60
C ASP A 243 -2.93 -0.09 9.46
N LEU A 244 -2.43 0.77 10.37
CA LEU A 244 -1.05 1.31 10.33
C LEU A 244 0.03 0.27 10.62
N LEU A 245 0.34 -0.61 9.68
CA LEU A 245 1.35 -1.68 9.79
C LEU A 245 2.64 -1.27 9.05
N PRO A 246 3.80 -1.87 9.38
CA PRO A 246 5.05 -1.59 8.66
C PRO A 246 4.92 -1.67 7.14
N GLN A 247 4.25 -2.71 6.63
CA GLN A 247 4.02 -2.91 5.19
C GLN A 247 3.10 -1.86 4.53
N ASN A 248 2.36 -1.09 5.32
CA ASN A 248 1.51 0.00 4.85
C ASN A 248 2.22 1.36 4.95
N THR A 249 3.55 1.34 5.03
CA THR A 249 4.40 2.52 5.03
C THR A 249 5.57 2.34 4.08
N GLY A 250 6.20 3.43 3.67
CA GLY A 250 7.39 3.33 2.83
C GLY A 250 8.34 4.51 2.97
N MET A 251 9.51 4.33 2.38
CA MET A 251 10.58 5.31 2.25
C MET A 251 10.87 5.53 0.76
N ASN A 252 11.22 6.76 0.38
CA ASN A 252 11.52 7.14 -1.01
C ASN A 252 12.87 6.58 -1.52
N VAL A 253 13.16 5.31 -1.29
CA VAL A 253 14.35 4.60 -1.73
C VAL A 253 13.97 3.20 -2.21
N LEU A 254 14.44 2.81 -3.40
CA LEU A 254 14.40 1.43 -3.88
C LEU A 254 15.79 0.85 -3.75
N TYR A 255 15.93 -0.15 -2.88
CA TYR A 255 17.16 -0.85 -2.60
C TYR A 255 16.97 -2.35 -2.88
N VAL A 256 18.04 -3.12 -2.74
CA VAL A 256 18.02 -4.57 -3.01
C VAL A 256 17.03 -5.27 -2.09
N SER A 257 16.00 -5.92 -2.67
CA SER A 257 14.84 -6.45 -1.94
C SER A 257 15.19 -7.44 -0.81
N TYR A 258 16.24 -8.23 -0.99
CA TYR A 258 16.72 -9.24 -0.03
C TYR A 258 17.81 -8.73 0.92
N ALA A 259 18.23 -7.47 0.80
CA ALA A 259 19.23 -6.89 1.69
C ALA A 259 18.56 -6.32 2.94
N ALA A 260 18.50 -7.12 4.00
CA ALA A 260 18.08 -6.64 5.31
C ALA A 260 19.18 -5.76 5.95
N TYR A 261 18.76 -4.76 6.73
CA TYR A 261 19.64 -3.99 7.61
C TYR A 261 20.74 -3.16 6.92
N VAL A 262 20.50 -2.75 5.67
CA VAL A 262 21.37 -1.81 4.96
C VAL A 262 21.34 -0.44 5.65
N THR A 263 22.51 0.14 5.90
CA THR A 263 22.67 1.48 6.48
C THR A 263 22.96 2.53 5.40
N GLY A 264 22.91 3.82 5.76
CA GLY A 264 23.28 4.92 4.85
C GLY A 264 22.18 5.33 3.85
N LEU A 265 20.96 4.81 4.02
CA LEU A 265 19.82 5.13 3.13
C LEU A 265 18.92 6.27 3.67
N ARG A 266 19.12 6.69 4.93
CA ARG A 266 18.19 7.50 5.72
C ARG A 266 18.60 8.96 5.94
N ASP A 267 19.41 9.54 5.05
CA ASP A 267 19.79 10.96 5.14
C ASP A 267 18.54 11.87 5.28
N PRO A 268 18.34 12.54 6.43
CA PRO A 268 17.15 13.36 6.67
C PRO A 268 16.94 14.48 5.66
N SER A 269 17.98 14.91 4.93
CA SER A 269 17.88 15.97 3.93
C SER A 269 17.17 15.56 2.64
N VAL A 270 17.07 14.25 2.38
CA VAL A 270 16.50 13.70 1.13
C VAL A 270 15.52 12.54 1.36
N SER A 271 15.51 11.96 2.56
CA SER A 271 14.63 10.84 2.90
C SER A 271 13.25 11.34 3.30
N HIS A 272 12.26 10.82 2.59
CA HIS A 272 10.85 11.03 2.83
C HIS A 272 10.18 9.71 3.19
N TYR A 273 9.18 9.79 4.05
CA TYR A 273 8.36 8.66 4.49
C TYR A 273 6.91 8.90 4.12
N ALA A 274 6.20 7.81 3.84
CA ALA A 274 4.81 7.89 3.43
C ALA A 274 3.96 6.74 3.99
N ILE A 275 2.66 7.02 4.10
CA ILE A 275 1.61 6.13 4.57
C ILE A 275 0.77 5.70 3.35
N PHE A 276 0.53 4.38 3.25
CA PHE A 276 -0.12 3.70 2.12
C PHE A 276 -1.35 2.93 2.59
N ASP A 277 -2.05 2.30 1.64
CA ASP A 277 -3.13 1.34 1.89
C ASP A 277 -4.28 1.86 2.77
N PHE A 278 -5.15 2.65 2.16
CA PHE A 278 -6.36 3.15 2.81
C PHE A 278 -7.55 2.18 2.70
N GLY A 279 -7.30 0.88 2.45
CA GLY A 279 -8.35 -0.11 2.21
C GLY A 279 -9.23 -0.41 3.44
N TRP A 280 -8.70 -0.17 4.64
CA TRP A 280 -9.41 -0.26 5.93
C TRP A 280 -9.76 1.10 6.53
N SER A 281 -9.38 2.19 5.86
CA SER A 281 -9.54 3.52 6.42
C SER A 281 -10.97 4.02 6.36
N LEU A 282 -11.30 4.90 7.28
CA LEU A 282 -12.59 5.56 7.39
C LEU A 282 -12.42 7.05 7.11
N ILE A 283 -13.37 7.64 6.40
CA ILE A 283 -13.37 9.06 6.03
C ILE A 283 -14.65 9.72 6.54
N TYR A 284 -14.50 10.84 7.23
CA TYR A 284 -15.61 11.57 7.82
C TYR A 284 -15.73 13.00 7.24
N PRO A 285 -16.91 13.64 7.37
CA PRO A 285 -17.08 15.07 7.13
C PRO A 285 -16.14 15.93 8.00
N TYR A 286 -15.67 17.07 7.48
CA TYR A 286 -14.71 17.95 8.18
C TYR A 286 -15.22 18.52 9.52
N ASP A 287 -16.53 18.67 9.66
CA ASP A 287 -17.23 19.13 10.86
C ASP A 287 -17.43 18.03 11.90
N THR A 288 -16.99 16.79 11.63
CA THR A 288 -17.02 15.69 12.60
C THR A 288 -16.11 16.01 13.79
N VAL A 289 -16.65 15.88 14.99
CA VAL A 289 -15.90 15.91 16.26
C VAL A 289 -15.24 14.55 16.44
N LEU A 290 -13.92 14.51 16.53
CA LEU A 290 -13.14 13.26 16.48
C LEU A 290 -13.41 12.38 17.71
N GLU A 291 -13.60 13.01 18.86
CA GLU A 291 -13.80 12.38 20.16
C GLU A 291 -15.10 11.58 20.23
N ASP A 292 -16.12 12.03 19.49
CA ASP A 292 -17.48 11.44 19.49
C ASP A 292 -17.62 10.27 18.51
N VAL A 293 -16.59 9.96 17.71
CA VAL A 293 -16.66 8.89 16.72
C VAL A 293 -16.52 7.53 17.37
N GLU A 294 -17.48 6.65 17.10
CA GLU A 294 -17.48 5.26 17.54
C GLU A 294 -17.74 4.30 16.38
N VAL A 295 -16.96 3.21 16.32
CA VAL A 295 -17.13 2.13 15.34
C VAL A 295 -17.13 0.77 16.01
N LEU A 296 -17.98 -0.13 15.52
CA LEU A 296 -18.10 -1.50 16.03
C LEU A 296 -17.49 -2.48 15.03
N GLY A 297 -16.51 -3.27 15.48
CA GLY A 297 -15.95 -4.38 14.70
C GLY A 297 -15.08 -4.00 13.50
N HIS A 298 -14.72 -2.73 13.34
CA HIS A 298 -13.92 -2.25 12.19
C HIS A 298 -12.41 -2.23 12.45
N CYS A 299 -11.99 -1.85 13.67
CA CYS A 299 -10.58 -1.73 14.03
C CYS A 299 -9.93 -3.11 14.27
N ARG A 300 -8.76 -3.36 13.66
CA ARG A 300 -8.08 -4.67 13.68
C ARG A 300 -7.22 -4.88 14.94
N PHE A 301 -7.82 -4.84 16.12
CA PHE A 301 -7.12 -5.05 17.41
C PHE A 301 -6.28 -6.33 17.50
N PRO A 302 -6.76 -7.51 17.06
CA PRO A 302 -5.99 -8.75 17.21
C PRO A 302 -4.65 -8.75 16.48
N ILE A 303 -4.56 -8.05 15.34
CA ILE A 303 -3.31 -7.92 14.56
C ILE A 303 -2.26 -7.10 15.31
N ARG A 304 -2.68 -6.31 16.31
CA ARG A 304 -1.79 -5.57 17.20
C ARG A 304 -1.44 -6.31 18.48
N GLY A 305 -1.84 -7.58 18.60
CA GLY A 305 -1.74 -8.31 19.88
C GLY A 305 -2.63 -7.69 20.97
N LEU A 306 -3.65 -6.91 20.60
CA LEU A 306 -4.57 -6.28 21.53
C LEU A 306 -5.89 -7.08 21.61
N PRO A 307 -6.52 -7.16 22.78
CA PRO A 307 -7.85 -7.74 22.90
C PRO A 307 -8.87 -6.88 22.15
N THR A 308 -9.78 -7.53 21.44
CA THR A 308 -10.92 -6.83 20.82
C THR A 308 -11.83 -6.27 21.92
N PRO A 309 -12.18 -4.97 21.89
CA PRO A 309 -13.09 -4.39 22.86
C PRO A 309 -14.50 -5.00 22.71
N SER A 310 -15.24 -5.09 23.82
CA SER A 310 -16.60 -5.63 23.83
C SER A 310 -17.65 -4.70 23.22
N GLY A 311 -17.33 -3.41 23.08
CA GLY A 311 -18.22 -2.39 22.55
C GLY A 311 -17.57 -1.57 21.42
N PRO A 312 -18.25 -0.50 20.98
CA PRO A 312 -17.70 0.44 20.02
C PRO A 312 -16.39 1.05 20.53
N CYS A 313 -15.53 1.45 19.60
CA CYS A 313 -14.27 2.11 19.91
C CYS A 313 -14.05 3.32 19.00
N ASN A 314 -13.24 4.26 19.46
CA ASN A 314 -12.84 5.40 18.65
C ASN A 314 -11.70 4.99 17.69
N PRO A 315 -11.90 5.10 16.36
CA PRO A 315 -10.90 4.65 15.38
C PRO A 315 -9.66 5.54 15.34
N PHE A 316 -9.78 6.83 15.70
CA PHE A 316 -8.64 7.74 15.81
C PHE A 316 -7.76 7.37 17.01
N ALA A 317 -8.38 7.02 18.15
CA ALA A 317 -7.65 6.51 19.32
C ALA A 317 -6.99 5.15 19.03
N PHE A 318 -7.60 4.32 18.17
CA PHE A 318 -7.02 3.05 17.71
C PHE A 318 -5.78 3.27 16.83
N ASP A 319 -5.79 4.28 15.95
CA ASP A 319 -4.61 4.59 15.14
C ASP A 319 -3.41 5.00 16.01
N VAL A 320 -3.63 5.79 17.07
CA VAL A 320 -2.53 6.25 17.93
C VAL A 320 -1.84 5.08 18.62
N ILE A 321 -2.60 4.15 19.21
CA ILE A 321 -2.01 2.95 19.83
C ILE A 321 -1.36 2.05 18.77
N SER A 322 -1.96 1.93 17.58
CA SER A 322 -1.39 1.14 16.48
C SER A 322 -0.04 1.69 16.03
N LEU A 323 0.07 3.01 15.88
CA LEU A 323 1.33 3.68 15.53
C LEU A 323 2.34 3.59 16.66
N GLY A 324 1.91 3.75 17.92
CA GLY A 324 2.77 3.62 19.10
C GLY A 324 3.38 2.22 19.22
N ILE A 325 2.58 1.15 19.06
CA ILE A 325 3.06 -0.23 19.03
C ILE A 325 4.05 -0.45 17.87
N MET A 326 3.72 0.07 16.68
CA MET A 326 4.58 -0.08 15.51
C MET A 326 5.94 0.61 15.70
N LEU A 327 5.94 1.88 16.12
CA LEU A 327 7.16 2.68 16.24
C LEU A 327 8.02 2.26 17.42
N GLN A 328 7.44 1.92 18.58
CA GLN A 328 8.25 1.60 19.76
C GLN A 328 9.20 0.43 19.51
N ARG A 329 8.79 -0.57 18.70
CA ARG A 329 9.63 -1.71 18.30
C ARG A 329 10.95 -1.28 17.68
N TRP A 330 10.95 -0.20 16.90
CA TRP A 330 12.12 0.26 16.16
C TRP A 330 12.80 1.48 16.75
N VAL A 331 12.13 2.19 17.67
CA VAL A 331 12.62 3.48 18.18
C VAL A 331 12.99 3.40 19.66
N ARG A 332 12.26 2.64 20.49
CA ARG A 332 12.38 2.71 21.96
C ARG A 332 13.75 2.31 22.50
N HIS A 333 14.51 1.51 21.75
CA HIS A 333 15.87 1.10 22.11
C HIS A 333 16.85 2.26 22.34
N ILE A 334 16.55 3.48 21.88
CA ILE A 334 17.38 4.67 22.14
C ILE A 334 17.14 5.29 23.51
N GLU A 335 16.30 4.73 24.38
CA GLU A 335 15.98 5.30 25.71
C GLU A 335 17.21 5.49 26.61
N GLY A 336 18.29 4.72 26.40
CA GLY A 336 19.57 4.95 27.08
C GLY A 336 20.30 6.24 26.64
N ILE A 337 19.97 6.78 25.46
CA ILE A 337 20.53 8.02 24.90
C ILE A 337 19.53 9.18 25.04
N VAL A 338 18.24 8.88 24.89
CA VAL A 338 17.11 9.81 25.00
C VAL A 338 16.09 9.26 26.00
N PRO A 339 16.29 9.49 27.31
CA PRO A 339 15.45 8.89 28.36
C PRO A 339 13.95 9.17 28.24
N ASP A 340 13.57 10.31 27.66
CA ASP A 340 12.17 10.70 27.50
C ASP A 340 11.41 9.85 26.45
N ILE A 341 12.10 9.04 25.63
CA ILE A 341 11.48 8.19 24.59
C ILE A 341 10.67 7.04 25.19
N GLY A 342 11.12 6.44 26.30
CA GLY A 342 10.38 5.37 26.96
C GLY A 342 9.00 5.84 27.44
N PRO A 343 8.92 6.85 28.33
CA PRO A 343 7.65 7.41 28.80
C PRO A 343 6.77 7.95 27.68
N PHE A 344 7.35 8.49 26.61
CA PHE A 344 6.59 8.95 25.45
C PHE A 344 5.79 7.80 24.80
N PHE A 345 6.41 6.64 24.58
CA PHE A 345 5.70 5.50 24.03
C PHE A 345 4.69 4.91 25.00
N ASP A 346 5.00 4.91 26.31
CA ASP A 346 4.03 4.46 27.33
C ASP A 346 2.72 5.26 27.24
N SER A 347 2.79 6.59 27.04
CA SER A 347 1.61 7.43 26.84
C SER A 347 0.88 7.21 25.49
N MET A 348 1.57 6.77 24.44
CA MET A 348 0.92 6.43 23.16
C MET A 348 0.17 5.09 23.21
N VAL A 349 0.68 4.14 24.01
CA VAL A 349 0.12 2.78 24.10
C VAL A 349 -0.68 2.52 25.36
N ASP A 350 -0.98 3.58 26.13
CA ASP A 350 -1.80 3.49 27.33
C ASP A 350 -3.15 2.85 27.02
N SER A 351 -3.56 1.90 27.85
CA SER A 351 -4.84 1.20 27.70
C SER A 351 -6.04 2.10 28.03
N ASP A 352 -5.86 3.10 28.91
CA ASP A 352 -6.86 4.12 29.20
C ASP A 352 -6.86 5.17 28.09
N THR A 353 -7.93 5.18 27.27
CA THR A 353 -8.07 6.12 26.16
C THR A 353 -8.18 7.58 26.60
N THR A 354 -8.48 7.86 27.87
CA THR A 354 -8.51 9.23 28.40
C THR A 354 -7.13 9.76 28.75
N GLN A 355 -6.17 8.87 29.02
CA GLN A 355 -4.77 9.21 29.30
C GLN A 355 -3.91 9.08 28.04
N ARG A 356 -4.31 8.23 27.08
CA ARG A 356 -3.62 8.06 25.81
C ARG A 356 -3.57 9.38 25.05
N PHE A 357 -2.42 9.64 24.43
CA PHE A 357 -2.30 10.77 23.52
C PHE A 357 -3.31 10.70 22.35
N THR A 358 -3.77 11.86 21.93
CA THR A 358 -4.22 12.10 20.56
C THR A 358 -3.02 12.16 19.60
N ALA A 359 -3.23 12.01 18.30
CA ALA A 359 -2.14 12.16 17.32
C ALA A 359 -1.45 13.54 17.44
N ARG A 360 -2.23 14.61 17.66
CA ARG A 360 -1.70 15.96 17.90
C ARG A 360 -0.81 16.03 19.14
N GLN A 361 -1.26 15.48 20.27
CA GLN A 361 -0.47 15.47 21.51
C GLN A 361 0.82 14.67 21.34
N ALA A 362 0.75 13.51 20.68
CA ALA A 362 1.94 12.69 20.42
C ALA A 362 2.97 13.46 19.57
N LEU A 363 2.55 14.10 18.48
CA LEU A 363 3.44 14.91 17.64
C LEU A 363 4.09 16.07 18.41
N LEU A 364 3.28 16.85 19.15
CA LEU A 364 3.79 18.00 19.91
C LEU A 364 4.76 17.58 21.01
N HIS A 365 4.45 16.51 21.75
CA HIS A 365 5.31 15.99 22.79
C HIS A 365 6.62 15.44 22.22
N PHE A 366 6.55 14.68 21.12
CA PHE A 366 7.73 14.17 20.44
C PHE A 366 8.64 15.29 19.93
N ARG A 367 8.07 16.33 19.29
CA ARG A 367 8.82 17.50 18.83
C ARG A 367 9.45 18.27 19.98
N ASN A 368 8.81 18.32 21.16
CA ASN A 368 9.42 18.88 22.36
C ASN A 368 10.66 18.08 22.78
N ILE A 369 10.58 16.75 22.85
CA ILE A 369 11.73 15.88 23.13
C ILE A 369 12.85 16.15 22.10
N TYR A 370 12.51 16.12 20.81
CA TYR A 370 13.47 16.31 19.72
C TYR A 370 14.18 17.67 19.84
N SER A 371 13.46 18.76 20.12
CA SER A 371 14.03 20.10 20.25
C SER A 371 15.08 20.26 21.37
N ARG A 372 15.04 19.38 22.38
CA ARG A 372 15.95 19.42 23.53
C ARG A 372 17.22 18.58 23.35
N LEU A 373 17.33 17.82 22.25
CA LEU A 373 18.47 16.94 22.03
C LEU A 373 19.73 17.70 21.63
N SER A 374 20.84 17.37 22.29
CA SER A 374 22.16 17.88 21.93
C SER A 374 22.65 17.29 20.60
N LEU A 375 23.58 17.98 19.94
CA LEU A 375 24.23 17.48 18.73
C LEU A 375 24.94 16.13 18.96
N SER A 376 25.49 15.92 20.17
CA SER A 376 26.12 14.65 20.55
C SER A 376 25.12 13.50 20.61
N GLN A 377 23.93 13.73 21.19
CA GLN A 377 22.87 12.72 21.22
C GLN A 377 22.39 12.40 19.80
N LEU A 378 22.14 13.42 18.98
CA LEU A 378 21.67 13.24 17.60
C LEU A 378 22.66 12.46 16.73
N ASN A 379 23.97 12.65 16.96
CA ASN A 379 25.02 11.96 16.21
C ASN A 379 25.44 10.62 16.85
N SER A 380 24.78 10.17 17.92
CA SER A 380 25.05 8.87 18.53
C SER A 380 24.62 7.73 17.61
N LEU A 381 25.43 6.67 17.55
CA LEU A 381 25.21 5.50 16.71
C LEU A 381 24.21 4.52 17.35
N VAL A 382 23.38 3.87 16.53
CA VAL A 382 22.22 3.06 16.98
C VAL A 382 22.02 1.74 16.20
N THR A 383 23.07 1.25 15.55
CA THR A 383 22.97 0.09 14.65
C THR A 383 22.68 -1.23 15.37
N GLY A 384 21.88 -2.10 14.75
CA GLY A 384 21.77 -3.49 15.17
C GLY A 384 20.90 -3.77 16.39
N GLN A 385 20.02 -2.84 16.81
CA GLN A 385 19.15 -3.00 17.97
C GLN A 385 17.67 -2.77 17.64
N PHE A 386 16.79 -3.37 18.44
CA PHE A 386 15.34 -3.12 18.42
C PHE A 386 14.75 -3.38 19.81
N TRP A 387 13.51 -2.95 20.03
CA TRP A 387 12.77 -3.16 21.26
C TRP A 387 11.74 -4.27 21.09
N ASP A 388 11.66 -5.18 22.05
CA ASP A 388 10.72 -6.28 22.01
C ASP A 388 10.37 -6.76 23.43
N GLU A 389 9.07 -6.85 23.71
CA GLU A 389 8.51 -7.30 24.98
C GLU A 389 9.23 -6.76 26.24
N GLY A 390 9.50 -5.46 26.29
CA GLY A 390 10.11 -4.82 27.46
C GLY A 390 11.64 -4.82 27.49
N HIS A 391 12.30 -5.34 26.45
CA HIS A 391 13.75 -5.51 26.42
C HIS A 391 14.36 -4.96 25.12
N VAL A 392 15.57 -4.41 25.21
CA VAL A 392 16.40 -4.11 24.04
C VAL A 392 17.06 -5.39 23.56
N GLN A 393 16.84 -5.75 22.29
CA GLN A 393 17.41 -6.91 21.64
C GLN A 393 18.40 -6.49 20.53
N THR A 394 19.33 -7.38 20.21
CA THR A 394 20.24 -7.20 19.06
C THR A 394 19.68 -7.93 17.85
N LYS A 395 19.74 -7.33 16.65
CA LYS A 395 19.20 -7.94 15.43
C LYS A 395 19.87 -9.28 15.06
N THR A 396 21.06 -9.54 15.60
CA THR A 396 21.74 -10.85 15.52
C THR A 396 21.00 -11.98 16.25
N SER A 397 20.12 -11.70 17.21
CA SER A 397 19.28 -12.74 17.85
C SER A 397 18.17 -13.26 16.93
N LEU A 398 17.69 -12.44 15.98
CA LEU A 398 16.66 -12.81 15.01
C LEU A 398 17.15 -13.86 14.00
N CYS A 399 18.45 -13.91 13.71
CA CYS A 399 19.01 -14.96 12.83
C CYS A 399 18.90 -16.38 13.44
N ASN A 400 18.57 -16.50 14.73
CA ASN A 400 18.40 -17.77 15.44
C ASN A 400 16.95 -18.10 15.79
N GLY A 401 15.97 -17.28 15.41
CA GLY A 401 14.55 -17.47 15.73
C GLY A 401 13.64 -17.06 14.56
N ASN A 402 12.74 -17.95 14.16
CA ASN A 402 11.84 -17.80 13.01
C ASN A 402 11.21 -16.40 12.89
N MET A 403 11.39 -15.79 11.71
CA MET A 403 10.74 -14.53 11.29
C MET A 403 9.25 -14.74 11.01
N ASN A 404 8.43 -14.84 12.06
CA ASN A 404 6.98 -14.72 11.99
C ASN A 404 6.48 -13.98 13.23
N THR A 405 6.58 -12.65 13.26
CA THR A 405 5.70 -11.75 14.03
C THR A 405 5.67 -10.38 13.38
#